data_AF-A0A918JAJ2-F1
#
_entry.id   AF-A0A918JAJ2-F1
#
_cell.length_a   1.000
_cell.length_b   1.000
_cell.length_c   1.000
_cell.angle_alpha   90.00
_cell.angle_beta   90.00
_cell.angle_gamma   90.00
#
_symmetry.space_group_name_H-M   'P 1'
#
loop_
_entity.id
_entity.type
_entity.pdbx_description
1 polymer ?
#
loop_
_entity_poly.entity_id
_entity_poly.type
_entity_poly.pdbx_seq_one_letter_code
_entity_poly.pdbx_strand_id
1 'polypeptide(L)'
;MGESVALRRLEAAACSFSPSTRVLLRNGKAKRIVKVRPGDEVATADPQTGRRKGTKTVTARLVHHDDDLVELVVRGRNGNLEKLHTTSNHPFWDDTAQIWIPAGKLQAGHALSTATDGHAQVVAVQVKPGSADMYNLTVERLHTYYVLAGATPVLVHNSGGLCGPGLRTASEAGISPNDAKRIQNAADKAGQPIIVVGSRANGTPNPTSDWDYILSGPSRTRHSVKNSLPRGTGDGEGSGRGRDFWQNYNPNRPDYAELDPSRPYVVFEPRSR
;
A
#
# COMPACT_ATOMS: atom_id res chain seq x y z
N MET A 1 -9.04 -14.97 39.97
CA MET A 1 -9.16 -13.50 39.78
C MET A 1 -7.88 -13.02 39.10
N GLY A 2 -7.82 -12.54 37.86
CA GLY A 2 -8.62 -12.75 36.66
C GLY A 2 -7.62 -12.73 35.49
N GLU A 3 -7.83 -13.59 34.50
CA GLU A 3 -7.00 -13.63 33.29
C GLU A 3 -7.38 -12.46 32.37
N SER A 4 -6.43 -11.55 32.13
CA SER A 4 -6.55 -10.56 31.05
C SER A 4 -6.09 -11.20 29.75
N VAL A 5 -7.05 -11.62 28.92
CA VAL A 5 -6.82 -12.09 27.55
C VAL A 5 -6.31 -10.92 26.70
N ALA A 6 -5.01 -10.93 26.38
CA ALA A 6 -4.46 -10.04 25.37
C ALA A 6 -4.87 -10.53 23.97
N LEU A 7 -5.99 -10.01 23.47
CA LEU A 7 -6.34 -10.10 22.05
C LEU A 7 -5.36 -9.25 21.24
N ARG A 8 -4.23 -9.83 20.86
CA ARG A 8 -3.34 -9.22 19.87
C ARG A 8 -3.91 -9.50 18.49
N ARG A 9 -4.73 -8.58 17.98
CA ARG A 9 -5.08 -8.54 16.56
C ARG A 9 -3.81 -8.23 15.78
N LEU A 10 -3.40 -9.13 14.89
CA LEU A 10 -2.58 -8.78 13.74
C LEU A 10 -3.49 -8.03 12.76
N GLU A 11 -3.67 -6.73 12.98
CA GLU A 11 -4.19 -5.82 11.96
C GLU A 11 -2.99 -5.41 11.10
N ALA A 12 -3.08 -5.63 9.79
CA ALA A 12 -2.11 -5.12 8.83
C ALA A 12 -1.93 -3.62 9.09
N ALA A 13 -0.70 -3.16 9.34
CA ALA A 13 -0.43 -1.78 9.73
C ALA A 13 -1.12 -0.81 8.78
N ALA A 14 -2.12 -0.09 9.29
CA ALA A 14 -2.95 0.74 8.46
C ALA A 14 -2.16 2.02 8.11
N CYS A 15 -1.98 2.30 6.82
CA CYS A 15 -1.30 3.51 6.39
C CYS A 15 -2.29 4.68 6.52
N SER A 16 -2.20 5.47 7.59
CA SER A 16 -3.22 6.47 7.92
C SER A 16 -2.61 7.81 8.34
N PHE A 17 -3.43 8.86 8.30
CA PHE A 17 -3.10 10.23 8.70
C PHE A 17 -4.06 10.78 9.75
N SER A 18 -3.61 11.77 10.52
CA SER A 18 -4.50 12.49 11.44
C SER A 18 -5.70 13.14 10.72
N PRO A 19 -6.85 13.31 11.39
CA PRO A 19 -8.06 13.90 10.78
C PRO A 19 -7.85 15.32 10.25
N SER A 20 -6.87 16.06 10.78
CA SER A 20 -6.55 17.43 10.37
C SER A 20 -5.69 17.49 9.10
N THR A 21 -5.03 16.40 8.72
CA THR A 21 -4.17 16.32 7.54
C THR A 21 -4.95 16.74 6.30
N ARG A 22 -4.38 17.65 5.50
CA ARG A 22 -5.03 18.15 4.28
C ARG A 22 -4.53 17.37 3.07
N VAL A 23 -5.42 17.15 2.12
CA VAL A 23 -5.18 16.45 0.85
C VAL A 23 -5.31 17.46 -0.29
N LEU A 24 -4.38 17.40 -1.26
CA LEU A 24 -4.38 18.27 -2.43
C LEU A 24 -5.43 17.79 -3.46
N LEU A 25 -6.34 18.70 -3.82
CA LEU A 25 -7.39 18.47 -4.80
C LEU A 25 -6.98 18.94 -6.20
N ARG A 26 -7.81 18.61 -7.22
CA ARG A 26 -7.61 18.93 -8.64
C ARG A 26 -7.21 20.38 -8.96
N ASN A 27 -7.77 21.35 -8.24
CA ASN A 27 -7.62 22.79 -8.52
C ASN A 27 -6.60 23.48 -7.60
N GLY A 28 -5.70 22.72 -6.97
CA GLY A 28 -4.73 23.26 -6.01
C GLY A 28 -5.33 23.62 -4.64
N LYS A 29 -6.65 23.50 -4.46
CA LYS A 29 -7.27 23.60 -3.14
C LYS A 29 -6.88 22.39 -2.31
N ALA A 30 -6.95 22.56 -0.99
CA ALA A 30 -6.72 21.48 -0.05
C ALA A 30 -7.95 21.25 0.82
N LYS A 31 -8.19 20.00 1.19
CA LYS A 31 -9.32 19.58 2.02
C LYS A 31 -8.82 18.67 3.13
N ARG A 32 -9.29 18.87 4.37
CA ARG A 32 -8.98 17.93 5.45
C ARG A 32 -9.43 16.53 5.08
N ILE A 33 -8.61 15.51 5.36
CA ILE A 33 -8.85 14.12 4.98
C ILE A 33 -10.17 13.61 5.57
N VAL A 34 -10.50 14.01 6.81
CA VAL A 34 -11.80 13.74 7.46
C VAL A 34 -13.01 14.35 6.76
N LYS A 35 -12.82 15.24 5.78
CA LYS A 35 -13.87 15.85 4.96
C LYS A 35 -13.82 15.42 3.49
N VAL A 36 -12.78 14.70 3.07
CA VAL A 36 -12.72 14.09 1.73
C VAL A 36 -13.79 13.01 1.63
N ARG A 37 -14.43 12.89 0.46
CA ARG A 37 -15.51 11.94 0.18
C ARG A 37 -15.25 11.23 -1.15
N PRO A 38 -15.82 10.03 -1.34
CA PRO A 38 -15.92 9.43 -2.67
C PRO A 38 -16.44 10.42 -3.71
N GLY A 39 -15.84 10.44 -4.89
CA GLY A 39 -16.13 11.40 -5.96
C GLY A 39 -15.29 12.68 -5.92
N ASP A 40 -14.61 13.02 -4.81
CA ASP A 40 -13.63 14.10 -4.82
C ASP A 40 -12.43 13.71 -5.72
N GLU A 41 -11.90 14.66 -6.50
CA GLU A 41 -10.69 14.45 -7.31
C GLU A 41 -9.44 14.97 -6.59
N VAL A 42 -8.46 14.09 -6.40
CA VAL A 42 -7.18 14.38 -5.76
C VAL A 42 -6.04 14.41 -6.77
N ALA A 43 -5.05 15.28 -6.52
CA ALA A 43 -3.81 15.26 -7.29
C ALA A 43 -3.02 14.00 -6.96
N THR A 44 -2.38 13.42 -7.98
CA THR A 44 -1.71 12.11 -7.88
C THR A 44 -0.45 12.10 -8.73
N ALA A 45 0.38 11.06 -8.57
CA ALA A 45 1.61 10.85 -9.31
C ALA A 45 1.75 9.40 -9.76
N ASP A 46 2.60 9.19 -10.74
CA ASP A 46 3.02 7.87 -11.17
C ASP A 46 3.77 7.17 -10.01
N PRO A 47 3.29 6.02 -9.51
CA PRO A 47 3.90 5.36 -8.37
C PRO A 47 5.29 4.77 -8.65
N GLN A 48 5.72 4.68 -9.92
CA GLN A 48 7.03 4.17 -10.30
C GLN A 48 8.09 5.26 -10.42
N THR A 49 7.67 6.49 -10.68
CA THR A 49 8.60 7.60 -10.99
C THR A 49 8.43 8.81 -10.08
N GLY A 50 7.38 8.83 -9.24
CA GLY A 50 7.02 10.00 -8.41
C GLY A 50 6.55 11.21 -9.22
N ARG A 51 6.46 11.12 -10.55
CA ARG A 51 6.10 12.24 -11.43
C ARG A 51 4.60 12.46 -11.44
N ARG A 52 4.19 13.72 -11.27
CA ARG A 52 2.77 14.11 -11.22
C ARG A 52 1.99 13.61 -12.43
N LYS A 53 0.81 13.01 -12.18
CA LYS A 53 -0.08 12.41 -13.18
C LYS A 53 -1.51 12.94 -13.06
N GLY A 54 -1.65 14.26 -13.13
CA GLY A 54 -2.97 14.91 -13.11
C GLY A 54 -3.75 14.57 -11.84
N THR A 55 -5.00 14.11 -12.02
CA THR A 55 -5.92 13.77 -10.93
C THR A 55 -6.54 12.40 -11.07
N LYS A 56 -6.99 11.86 -9.93
CA LYS A 56 -7.77 10.63 -9.83
C LYS A 56 -8.89 10.80 -8.80
N THR A 57 -9.93 10.00 -8.98
CA THR A 57 -11.12 10.02 -8.14
C THR A 57 -10.85 9.26 -6.84
N VAL A 58 -11.27 9.83 -5.72
CA VAL A 58 -11.38 9.11 -4.45
C VAL A 58 -12.58 8.17 -4.54
N THR A 59 -12.37 6.90 -4.24
CA THR A 59 -13.39 5.84 -4.28
C THR A 59 -13.87 5.48 -2.88
N ALA A 60 -13.02 5.62 -1.86
CA ALA A 60 -13.37 5.41 -0.46
C ALA A 60 -12.54 6.31 0.47
N ARG A 61 -13.09 6.60 1.65
CA ARG A 61 -12.35 7.12 2.79
C ARG A 61 -12.42 6.08 3.91
N LEU A 62 -11.26 5.69 4.41
CA LEU A 62 -11.09 4.69 5.44
C LEU A 62 -10.80 5.37 6.78
N VAL A 63 -11.22 4.72 7.86
CA VAL A 63 -10.91 5.13 9.24
C VAL A 63 -10.34 3.90 9.94
N HIS A 64 -9.19 4.07 10.56
CA HIS A 64 -8.48 3.04 11.30
C HIS A 64 -8.17 3.56 12.71
N HIS A 65 -8.11 2.65 13.69
CA HIS A 65 -7.67 2.98 15.03
C HIS A 65 -6.23 2.50 15.19
N ASP A 66 -5.28 3.41 15.03
CA ASP A 66 -3.86 3.08 14.89
C ASP A 66 -3.07 3.45 16.15
N ASP A 67 -2.06 2.67 16.51
CA ASP A 67 -1.17 2.87 17.66
C ASP A 67 0.31 3.09 17.28
N ASP A 68 0.66 3.04 15.99
CA ASP A 68 2.02 3.23 15.47
C ASP A 68 2.26 4.69 14.99
N LEU A 69 1.89 5.66 15.82
CA LEU A 69 1.87 7.07 15.43
C LEU A 69 3.28 7.69 15.32
N VAL A 70 3.51 8.50 14.29
CA VAL A 70 4.74 9.30 14.11
C VAL A 70 4.42 10.75 13.75
N GLU A 71 5.28 11.66 14.22
CA GLU A 71 5.37 13.05 13.77
C GLU A 71 6.56 13.16 12.81
N LEU A 72 6.26 13.40 11.53
CA LEU A 72 7.24 13.71 10.51
C LEU A 72 7.43 15.23 10.45
N VAL A 73 8.65 15.69 10.63
CA VAL A 73 9.04 17.09 10.48
C VAL A 73 9.73 17.26 9.14
N VAL A 74 9.17 18.13 8.29
CA VAL A 74 9.75 18.46 6.99
C VAL A 74 10.03 19.95 6.88
N ARG A 75 11.06 20.29 6.10
CA ARG A 75 11.35 21.66 5.69
C ARG A 75 10.76 21.89 4.30
N GLY A 76 9.80 22.80 4.22
CA GLY A 76 9.22 23.23 2.95
C GLY A 76 10.17 24.17 2.18
N ARG A 77 9.81 24.49 0.93
CA ARG A 77 10.60 25.38 0.05
C ARG A 77 10.79 26.79 0.62
N ASN A 78 9.86 27.26 1.43
CA ASN A 78 9.95 28.56 2.13
C ASN A 78 10.91 28.53 3.34
N GLY A 79 11.54 27.39 3.63
CA GLY A 79 12.45 27.20 4.76
C GLY A 79 11.75 26.86 6.08
N ASN A 80 10.42 26.93 6.13
CA ASN A 80 9.64 26.66 7.35
C ASN A 80 9.65 25.17 7.68
N LEU A 81 9.67 24.88 8.98
CA LEU A 81 9.46 23.53 9.50
C LEU A 81 7.97 23.28 9.67
N GLU A 82 7.52 22.18 9.08
CA GLU A 82 6.13 21.77 9.06
C GLU A 82 6.01 20.35 9.60
N LYS A 83 4.89 20.08 10.27
CA LYS A 83 4.64 18.80 10.93
C LYS A 83 3.52 18.06 10.22
N LEU A 84 3.69 16.75 10.10
CA LEU A 84 2.69 15.84 9.57
C LEU A 84 2.56 14.64 10.52
N HIS A 85 1.34 14.35 10.93
CA HIS A 85 1.02 13.21 11.80
C HIS A 85 0.46 12.06 10.97
N THR A 86 1.15 10.93 11.02
CA THR A 86 0.90 9.75 10.19
C THR A 86 1.24 8.48 10.98
N THR A 87 0.87 7.31 10.47
CA THR A 87 1.38 6.04 10.97
C THR A 87 2.80 5.77 10.47
N SER A 88 3.58 5.01 11.26
CA SER A 88 5.00 4.71 11.02
C SER A 88 5.21 4.01 9.69
N ASN A 89 4.25 3.18 9.29
CA ASN A 89 4.35 2.39 8.06
C ASN A 89 3.85 3.13 6.80
N HIS A 90 3.34 4.36 6.91
CA HIS A 90 2.81 5.09 5.75
C HIS A 90 3.92 5.41 4.74
N PRO A 91 3.83 4.98 3.46
CA PRO A 91 4.90 5.22 2.50
C PRO A 91 4.89 6.64 1.92
N PHE A 92 6.08 7.25 1.89
CA PHE A 92 6.37 8.51 1.21
C PHE A 92 7.31 8.27 0.04
N TRP A 93 7.13 9.00 -1.05
CA TRP A 93 8.07 8.94 -2.17
C TRP A 93 9.31 9.77 -1.86
N ASP A 94 10.45 9.10 -1.82
CA ASP A 94 11.76 9.69 -1.58
C ASP A 94 12.45 9.95 -2.92
N ASP A 95 12.66 11.22 -3.27
CA ASP A 95 13.36 11.62 -4.49
C ASP A 95 14.87 11.41 -4.40
N THR A 96 15.45 11.32 -3.20
CA THR A 96 16.88 11.02 -3.03
C THR A 96 17.15 9.56 -3.37
N ALA A 97 16.34 8.65 -2.83
CA ALA A 97 16.49 7.22 -3.02
C ALA A 97 15.70 6.66 -4.23
N GLN A 98 14.80 7.46 -4.81
CA GLN A 98 13.88 7.08 -5.89
C GLN A 98 13.04 5.83 -5.56
N ILE A 99 12.60 5.72 -4.30
CA ILE A 99 11.80 4.60 -3.78
C ILE A 99 10.75 5.09 -2.77
N TRP A 100 9.75 4.24 -2.51
CA TRP A 100 8.84 4.43 -1.39
C TRP A 100 9.50 4.04 -0.07
N ILE A 101 9.53 4.95 0.89
CA ILE A 101 10.07 4.69 2.24
C ILE A 101 8.97 4.89 3.27
N PRO A 102 8.78 3.94 4.22
CA PRO A 102 7.88 4.13 5.35
C PRO A 102 8.25 5.36 6.19
N ALA A 103 7.26 6.10 6.67
CA ALA A 103 7.44 7.33 7.46
C ALA A 103 8.44 7.16 8.61
N GLY A 104 8.35 6.06 9.36
CA GLY A 104 9.22 5.70 10.48
C GLY A 104 10.68 5.44 10.11
N LYS A 105 10.97 5.23 8.81
CA LYS A 105 12.29 4.90 8.27
C LYS A 105 12.90 6.02 7.41
N LEU A 106 12.19 7.14 7.23
CA LEU A 106 12.72 8.29 6.53
C LEU A 106 13.94 8.86 7.26
N GLN A 107 14.97 9.21 6.50
CA GLN A 107 16.22 9.73 7.05
C GLN A 107 16.26 11.25 6.92
N ALA A 108 16.83 11.92 7.94
CA ALA A 108 17.05 13.35 7.87
C ALA A 108 17.95 13.71 6.67
N GLY A 109 17.62 14.79 5.98
CA GLY A 109 18.31 15.25 4.78
C GLY A 109 17.70 14.75 3.47
N HIS A 110 16.94 13.66 3.48
CA HIS A 110 16.28 13.12 2.28
C HIS A 110 15.23 14.08 1.72
N ALA A 111 15.07 14.07 0.40
CA ALA A 111 14.11 14.87 -0.34
C ALA A 111 12.83 14.08 -0.62
N LEU A 112 11.67 14.62 -0.26
CA LEU A 112 10.36 14.08 -0.62
C LEU A 112 9.81 14.76 -1.87
N SER A 113 9.16 13.97 -2.74
CA SER A 113 8.50 14.50 -3.93
C SER A 113 7.31 15.39 -3.58
N THR A 114 7.21 16.51 -4.29
CA THR A 114 6.10 17.44 -4.17
C THR A 114 5.30 17.56 -5.46
N ALA A 115 4.09 18.14 -5.39
CA ALA A 115 3.24 18.34 -6.57
C ALA A 115 3.77 19.43 -7.52
N THR A 116 4.84 20.11 -7.13
CA THR A 116 5.55 21.14 -7.90
C THR A 116 7.01 20.71 -8.09
N ASP A 117 7.77 21.34 -8.98
CA ASP A 117 9.20 21.01 -9.22
C ASP A 117 10.14 21.39 -8.04
N GLY A 118 9.64 21.38 -6.81
CA GLY A 118 10.40 21.56 -5.58
C GLY A 118 10.45 20.28 -4.76
N HIS A 119 11.37 20.23 -3.80
CA HIS A 119 11.49 19.14 -2.84
C HIS A 119 11.17 19.62 -1.42
N ALA A 120 10.62 18.74 -0.59
CA ALA A 120 10.52 18.94 0.85
C ALA A 120 11.59 18.11 1.55
N GLN A 121 12.40 18.71 2.42
CA GLN A 121 13.48 17.97 3.08
C GLN A 121 13.00 17.36 4.39
N VAL A 122 13.27 16.08 4.62
CA VAL A 122 13.04 15.44 5.93
C VAL A 122 14.01 16.03 6.95
N VAL A 123 13.49 16.48 8.09
CA VAL A 123 14.29 17.02 9.18
C VAL A 123 14.36 16.05 10.35
N ALA A 124 13.23 15.46 10.71
CA ALA A 124 13.16 14.49 11.80
C ALA A 124 11.92 13.59 11.67
N VAL A 125 12.02 12.41 12.26
CA VAL A 125 10.89 11.50 12.49
C VAL A 125 10.85 11.21 13.99
N GLN A 126 9.69 11.40 14.61
CA GLN A 126 9.51 11.19 16.05
C GLN A 126 8.36 10.24 16.30
N VAL A 127 8.60 9.15 17.04
CA VAL A 127 7.54 8.26 17.50
C VAL A 127 6.67 8.98 18.52
N LYS A 128 5.35 8.84 18.38
CA LYS A 128 4.37 9.42 19.29
C LYS A 128 3.64 8.30 20.03
N PRO A 129 3.73 8.23 21.37
CA PRO A 129 2.97 7.23 22.12
C PRO A 129 1.47 7.53 22.08
N GLY A 130 0.67 6.47 22.14
CA GLY A 130 -0.80 6.53 22.17
C GLY A 130 -1.43 5.88 20.96
N SER A 131 -2.76 5.95 20.88
CA SER A 131 -3.54 5.52 19.72
C SER A 131 -4.55 6.60 19.32
N ALA A 132 -4.95 6.60 18.05
CA ALA A 132 -5.88 7.59 17.53
C ALA A 132 -6.69 7.04 16.34
N ASP A 133 -7.85 7.63 16.10
CA ASP A 133 -8.60 7.43 14.86
C ASP A 133 -7.91 8.22 13.73
N MET A 134 -7.37 7.48 12.78
CA MET A 134 -6.61 7.99 11.66
C MET A 134 -7.31 7.62 10.34
N TYR A 135 -6.98 8.33 9.27
CA TYR A 135 -7.74 8.34 8.02
C TYR A 135 -6.85 8.01 6.84
N ASN A 136 -7.38 7.24 5.90
CA ASN A 136 -6.75 6.97 4.61
C ASN A 136 -7.77 7.10 3.46
N LEU A 137 -7.30 7.16 2.21
CA LEU A 137 -8.13 7.34 1.03
C LEU A 137 -7.84 6.28 -0.03
N THR A 138 -8.87 5.58 -0.50
CA THR A 138 -8.75 4.76 -1.70
C THR A 138 -8.83 5.63 -2.93
N VAL A 139 -7.71 5.82 -3.63
CA VAL A 139 -7.62 6.59 -4.88
C VAL A 139 -7.58 5.63 -6.07
N GLU A 140 -8.38 5.93 -7.09
CA GLU A 140 -8.52 5.08 -8.27
C GLU A 140 -7.17 4.86 -8.99
N ARG A 141 -6.89 3.60 -9.38
CA ARG A 141 -5.76 3.12 -10.20
C ARG A 141 -4.35 3.32 -9.63
N LEU A 142 -3.96 4.57 -9.40
CA LEU A 142 -2.57 4.92 -9.10
C LEU A 142 -2.24 4.79 -7.62
N HIS A 143 -3.26 4.80 -6.75
CA HIS A 143 -3.11 4.64 -5.30
C HIS A 143 -2.10 5.59 -4.66
N THR A 144 -1.86 6.75 -5.27
CA THR A 144 -1.05 7.82 -4.69
C THR A 144 -1.85 9.10 -4.62
N TYR A 145 -1.54 9.93 -3.63
CA TYR A 145 -2.09 11.25 -3.49
C TYR A 145 -1.11 12.17 -2.77
N TYR A 146 -1.37 13.47 -2.79
CA TYR A 146 -0.57 14.43 -2.05
C TYR A 146 -1.26 14.84 -0.75
N VAL A 147 -0.55 14.74 0.36
CA VAL A 147 -0.93 15.35 1.65
C VAL A 147 -0.10 16.59 1.91
N LEU A 148 -0.64 17.56 2.64
CA LEU A 148 0.06 18.80 2.92
C LEU A 148 0.77 18.75 4.27
N ALA A 149 2.09 18.89 4.27
CA ALA A 149 2.87 19.32 5.42
C ALA A 149 2.97 20.85 5.39
N GLY A 150 2.19 21.51 6.25
CA GLY A 150 1.99 22.95 6.13
C GLY A 150 1.35 23.31 4.79
N ALA A 151 2.01 24.16 3.99
CA ALA A 151 1.61 24.47 2.62
C ALA A 151 2.22 23.53 1.56
N THR A 152 3.14 22.64 1.94
CA THR A 152 3.93 21.83 1.01
C THR A 152 3.24 20.49 0.76
N PRO A 153 2.78 20.20 -0.48
CA PRO A 153 2.20 18.90 -0.81
C PRO A 153 3.31 17.85 -0.95
N VAL A 154 3.28 16.79 -0.16
CA VAL A 154 4.21 15.65 -0.23
C VAL A 154 3.49 14.40 -0.73
N LEU A 155 4.15 13.64 -1.59
CA LEU A 155 3.59 12.48 -2.27
C LEU A 155 3.56 11.25 -1.34
N VAL A 156 2.37 10.66 -1.19
CA VAL A 156 2.14 9.50 -0.32
C VAL A 156 1.38 8.40 -1.06
N HIS A 157 1.54 7.16 -0.57
CA HIS A 157 0.86 5.99 -1.12
C HIS A 157 -0.29 5.56 -0.23
N ASN A 158 -1.46 5.32 -0.84
CA ASN A 158 -2.58 4.61 -0.24
C ASN A 158 -2.24 3.11 -0.19
N SER A 159 -1.45 2.65 0.79
CA SER A 159 -1.20 1.21 0.93
C SER A 159 -2.05 0.61 2.05
N GLY A 160 -2.80 -0.45 1.74
CA GLY A 160 -3.27 -1.46 2.68
C GLY A 160 -2.17 -2.45 3.04
N GLY A 161 -0.93 -1.97 3.26
CA GLY A 161 0.17 -2.74 3.82
C GLY A 161 1.08 -3.49 2.84
N LEU A 162 0.97 -3.30 1.51
CA LEU A 162 1.72 -4.11 0.53
C LEU A 162 2.37 -3.23 -0.56
N CYS A 163 3.28 -2.35 -0.15
CA CYS A 163 4.11 -1.55 -1.06
C CYS A 163 5.60 -1.66 -0.68
N GLY A 164 6.45 -1.91 -1.68
CA GLY A 164 7.85 -2.33 -1.53
C GLY A 164 8.48 -2.47 -2.93
N PRO A 165 9.82 -2.47 -3.07
CA PRO A 165 10.51 -2.36 -4.37
C PRO A 165 10.21 -3.51 -5.34
N GLY A 166 9.65 -4.62 -4.85
CA GLY A 166 9.13 -5.70 -5.68
C GLY A 166 7.72 -5.50 -6.26
N LEU A 167 7.00 -4.43 -5.92
CA LEU A 167 5.64 -4.25 -6.43
C LEU A 167 5.66 -4.12 -7.97
N ARG A 168 4.90 -4.98 -8.63
CA ARG A 168 4.67 -4.98 -10.07
C ARG A 168 3.19 -4.80 -10.38
N THR A 169 2.90 -4.18 -11.51
CA THR A 169 1.58 -4.31 -12.14
C THR A 169 1.40 -5.73 -12.68
N ALA A 170 0.15 -6.14 -12.88
CA ALA A 170 -0.15 -7.43 -13.50
C ALA A 170 0.56 -7.59 -14.86
N SER A 171 0.60 -6.52 -15.67
CA SER A 171 1.26 -6.54 -16.97
C SER A 171 2.78 -6.74 -16.86
N GLU A 172 3.44 -6.09 -15.90
CA GLU A 172 4.88 -6.23 -15.69
C GLU A 172 5.27 -7.61 -15.15
N ALA A 173 4.37 -8.25 -14.42
CA ALA A 173 4.53 -9.62 -13.95
C ALA A 173 4.15 -10.68 -15.01
N GLY A 174 3.83 -10.28 -16.24
CA GLY A 174 3.42 -11.21 -17.30
C GLY A 174 2.05 -11.86 -17.07
N ILE A 175 1.22 -11.29 -16.19
CA ILE A 175 -0.11 -11.79 -15.91
C ILE A 175 -1.04 -11.42 -17.07
N SER A 176 -1.64 -12.43 -17.71
CA SER A 176 -2.59 -12.19 -18.80
C SER A 176 -3.77 -11.33 -18.33
N PRO A 177 -4.36 -10.47 -19.18
CA PRO A 177 -5.53 -9.67 -18.78
C PRO A 177 -6.69 -10.51 -18.24
N ASN A 178 -6.86 -11.73 -18.77
CA ASN A 178 -7.89 -12.66 -18.31
C ASN A 178 -7.59 -13.21 -16.90
N ASP A 179 -6.33 -13.56 -16.64
CA ASP A 179 -5.92 -14.04 -15.31
C ASP A 179 -5.94 -12.93 -14.28
N ALA A 180 -5.48 -11.73 -14.63
CA ALA A 180 -5.61 -10.54 -13.79
C ALA A 180 -7.06 -10.30 -13.40
N LYS A 181 -8.00 -10.38 -14.36
CA LYS A 181 -9.44 -10.24 -14.10
C LYS A 181 -9.97 -11.32 -13.16
N ARG A 182 -9.52 -12.57 -13.32
CA ARG A 182 -9.92 -13.69 -12.45
C ARG A 182 -9.42 -13.50 -11.02
N ILE A 183 -8.17 -13.09 -10.84
CA ILE A 183 -7.58 -12.82 -9.53
C ILE A 183 -8.29 -11.62 -8.88
N GLN A 184 -8.54 -10.56 -9.65
CA GLN A 184 -9.31 -9.41 -9.15
C GLN A 184 -10.71 -9.80 -8.68
N ASN A 185 -11.45 -10.58 -9.46
CA ASN A 185 -12.78 -11.05 -9.06
C ASN A 185 -12.74 -11.94 -7.80
N ALA A 186 -11.65 -12.71 -7.63
CA ALA A 186 -11.43 -13.50 -6.44
C ALA A 186 -11.16 -12.60 -5.21
N ALA A 187 -10.35 -11.55 -5.35
CA ALA A 187 -10.13 -10.55 -4.30
C ALA A 187 -11.45 -9.84 -3.93
N ASP A 188 -12.21 -9.38 -4.93
CA ASP A 188 -13.53 -8.76 -4.72
C ASP A 188 -14.51 -9.68 -3.97
N LYS A 189 -14.52 -10.97 -4.32
CA LYS A 189 -15.36 -11.99 -3.65
C LYS A 189 -14.90 -12.28 -2.22
N ALA A 190 -13.58 -12.29 -2.00
CA ALA A 190 -13.00 -12.49 -0.68
C ALA A 190 -13.23 -11.28 0.24
N GLY A 191 -13.39 -10.09 -0.33
CA GLY A 191 -13.31 -8.84 0.42
C GLY A 191 -11.94 -8.64 1.09
N GLN A 192 -10.90 -9.26 0.52
CA GLN A 192 -9.54 -9.31 1.06
C GLN A 192 -8.54 -9.27 -0.10
N PRO A 193 -7.34 -8.72 0.11
CA PRO A 193 -6.31 -8.71 -0.91
C PRO A 193 -5.86 -10.14 -1.27
N ILE A 194 -5.48 -10.30 -2.52
CA ILE A 194 -4.76 -11.48 -3.01
C ILE A 194 -3.43 -11.02 -3.54
N ILE A 195 -2.36 -11.59 -3.00
CA ILE A 195 -0.99 -11.27 -3.41
C ILE A 195 -0.48 -12.40 -4.28
N VAL A 196 0.00 -12.08 -5.46
CA VAL A 196 0.69 -13.05 -6.33
C VAL A 196 2.19 -12.92 -6.08
N VAL A 197 2.83 -14.03 -5.74
CA VAL A 197 4.27 -14.16 -5.47
C VAL A 197 4.81 -15.33 -6.30
N GLY A 198 6.01 -15.30 -6.87
CA GLY A 198 6.45 -16.40 -7.76
C GLY A 198 7.66 -16.08 -8.65
N SER A 199 8.25 -17.12 -9.26
CA SER A 199 9.70 -17.23 -9.47
C SER A 199 10.32 -16.55 -10.72
N ARG A 200 10.50 -15.21 -10.66
CA ARG A 200 11.80 -14.49 -10.85
C ARG A 200 11.62 -13.03 -11.25
N ALA A 201 12.12 -12.17 -10.38
CA ALA A 201 12.33 -10.72 -10.53
C ALA A 201 13.26 -10.27 -11.64
N ASN A 202 13.88 -11.21 -12.34
CA ASN A 202 15.09 -10.97 -13.11
C ASN A 202 15.17 -11.78 -14.42
N GLY A 203 14.15 -12.57 -14.77
CA GLY A 203 14.12 -13.37 -16.00
C GLY A 203 12.93 -13.00 -16.87
N THR A 204 13.13 -12.94 -18.18
CA THR A 204 12.08 -12.66 -19.16
C THR A 204 10.91 -13.63 -18.95
N PRO A 205 9.69 -13.15 -18.60
CA PRO A 205 8.53 -14.00 -18.39
C PRO A 205 8.20 -14.79 -19.65
N ASN A 206 7.88 -16.09 -19.50
CA ASN A 206 7.39 -16.92 -20.58
C ASN A 206 6.05 -17.58 -20.20
N PRO A 207 5.29 -18.12 -21.17
CA PRO A 207 3.96 -18.68 -20.95
C PRO A 207 3.91 -19.94 -20.09
N THR A 208 4.96 -20.32 -19.35
CA THR A 208 5.04 -21.58 -18.58
C THR A 208 5.48 -21.39 -17.12
N SER A 209 5.26 -20.21 -16.51
CA SER A 209 5.75 -19.92 -15.14
C SER A 209 4.79 -20.35 -14.01
N ASP A 210 5.31 -20.68 -12.82
CA ASP A 210 4.57 -21.04 -11.60
C ASP A 210 4.21 -19.81 -10.75
N TRP A 211 2.93 -19.61 -10.45
CA TRP A 211 2.47 -18.46 -9.64
C TRP A 211 1.94 -18.97 -8.30
N ASP A 212 2.47 -18.42 -7.22
CA ASP A 212 1.99 -18.66 -5.87
C ASP A 212 1.14 -17.49 -5.38
N TYR A 213 0.32 -17.76 -4.38
CA TYR A 213 -0.63 -16.80 -3.84
C TYR A 213 -0.52 -16.73 -2.33
N ILE A 214 -0.38 -15.51 -1.80
CA ILE A 214 -0.62 -15.24 -0.38
C ILE A 214 -2.06 -14.75 -0.25
N LEU A 215 -2.85 -15.49 0.53
CA LEU A 215 -4.27 -15.20 0.75
C LEU A 215 -4.48 -14.70 2.19
N SER A 216 -5.13 -13.54 2.31
CA SER A 216 -5.45 -12.93 3.60
C SER A 216 -6.80 -13.39 4.18
N GLY A 217 -6.98 -13.15 5.48
CA GLY A 217 -8.22 -13.42 6.20
C GLY A 217 -8.45 -14.87 6.63
N PRO A 218 -9.61 -15.16 7.28
CA PRO A 218 -9.91 -16.46 7.86
C PRO A 218 -9.97 -17.61 6.83
N SER A 219 -9.77 -18.84 7.31
CA SER A 219 -9.76 -20.05 6.47
C SER A 219 -10.96 -20.15 5.52
N ARG A 220 -12.18 -19.84 5.99
CA ARG A 220 -13.41 -19.86 5.17
C ARG A 220 -13.30 -18.95 3.94
N THR A 221 -12.80 -17.72 4.13
CA THR A 221 -12.62 -16.75 3.05
C THR A 221 -11.62 -17.27 2.02
N ARG A 222 -10.45 -17.74 2.47
CA ARG A 222 -9.40 -18.28 1.59
C ARG A 222 -9.90 -19.49 0.80
N HIS A 223 -10.59 -20.43 1.45
CA HIS A 223 -11.16 -21.62 0.78
C HIS A 223 -12.22 -21.25 -0.26
N SER A 224 -12.97 -20.17 -0.06
CA SER A 224 -14.03 -19.74 -0.99
C SER A 224 -13.53 -19.19 -2.33
N VAL A 225 -12.26 -18.80 -2.40
CA VAL A 225 -11.64 -18.16 -3.58
C VAL A 225 -10.44 -18.90 -4.13
N LYS A 226 -9.84 -19.82 -3.35
CA LYS A 226 -8.71 -20.64 -3.77
C LYS A 226 -8.96 -21.18 -5.17
N ASN A 227 -9.99 -22.00 -5.37
CA ASN A 227 -10.22 -22.69 -6.65
C ASN A 227 -10.50 -21.78 -7.86
N SER A 228 -10.86 -20.50 -7.67
CA SER A 228 -11.08 -19.56 -8.79
C SER A 228 -9.80 -18.98 -9.37
N LEU A 229 -8.69 -19.02 -8.62
CA LEU A 229 -7.43 -18.43 -9.05
C LEU A 229 -6.88 -19.15 -10.30
N PRO A 230 -6.06 -18.50 -11.13
CA PRO A 230 -5.35 -19.15 -12.24
C PRO A 230 -4.37 -20.22 -11.76
N ARG A 231 -3.96 -21.10 -12.67
CA ARG A 231 -2.84 -22.06 -12.52
C ARG A 231 -1.71 -21.59 -13.43
N GLY A 232 -0.47 -21.75 -12.99
CA GLY A 232 0.69 -21.67 -13.88
C GLY A 232 0.61 -22.74 -14.96
N THR A 233 1.22 -22.47 -16.10
CA THR A 233 1.10 -23.26 -17.34
C THR A 233 2.35 -24.08 -17.65
N GLY A 234 3.21 -24.38 -16.66
CA GLY A 234 4.48 -25.11 -16.86
C GLY A 234 4.67 -26.38 -16.02
N ASP A 235 5.20 -27.36 -16.72
CA ASP A 235 5.50 -28.74 -16.40
C ASP A 235 7.01 -28.91 -16.15
N GLY A 236 7.39 -29.18 -14.90
CA GLY A 236 8.76 -29.52 -14.43
C GLY A 236 9.21 -28.62 -13.28
N GLU A 237 9.46 -29.05 -12.05
CA GLU A 237 9.73 -30.37 -11.46
C GLU A 237 8.65 -30.78 -10.43
N GLY A 238 8.17 -32.03 -10.52
CA GLY A 238 7.97 -32.86 -9.33
C GLY A 238 6.70 -32.81 -8.47
N SER A 239 5.68 -31.96 -8.67
CA SER A 239 4.52 -31.98 -7.73
C SER A 239 3.10 -31.71 -8.29
N GLY A 240 2.90 -31.61 -9.60
CA GLY A 240 1.55 -31.68 -10.20
C GLY A 240 0.53 -30.62 -9.73
N ARG A 241 0.95 -29.50 -9.12
CA ARG A 241 0.02 -28.52 -8.52
C ARG A 241 0.10 -27.10 -9.05
N GLY A 242 1.10 -26.70 -9.83
CA GLY A 242 1.14 -25.46 -10.66
C GLY A 242 0.70 -24.14 -9.99
N ARG A 243 0.68 -24.06 -8.65
CA ARG A 243 0.24 -22.92 -7.81
C ARG A 243 0.22 -23.32 -6.34
N ASP A 244 1.02 -22.66 -5.51
CA ASP A 244 0.97 -22.83 -4.06
C ASP A 244 0.19 -21.71 -3.36
N PHE A 245 -0.27 -22.04 -2.15
CA PHE A 245 -1.09 -21.16 -1.33
C PHE A 245 -0.46 -20.98 0.03
N TRP A 246 -0.12 -19.74 0.30
CA TRP A 246 0.34 -19.26 1.58
C TRP A 246 -0.72 -18.35 2.19
N GLN A 247 -0.59 -18.07 3.48
CA GLN A 247 -1.42 -17.10 4.19
C GLN A 247 -0.56 -16.20 5.06
N ASN A 248 -1.00 -14.96 5.26
CA ASN A 248 -0.37 -14.01 6.17
C ASN A 248 -1.23 -13.76 7.43
N TYR A 249 -2.18 -14.65 7.74
CA TYR A 249 -3.18 -14.44 8.79
C TYR A 249 -2.84 -15.09 10.14
N ASN A 250 -2.30 -16.32 10.15
CA ASN A 250 -1.97 -17.04 11.39
C ASN A 250 -0.52 -17.54 11.35
N PRO A 251 0.40 -16.93 12.13
CA PRO A 251 1.83 -17.26 12.12
C PRO A 251 2.15 -18.67 12.66
N ASN A 252 1.22 -19.31 13.37
CA ASN A 252 1.41 -20.64 13.95
C ASN A 252 1.06 -21.79 12.97
N ARG A 253 0.80 -21.48 11.70
CA ARG A 253 0.37 -22.46 10.70
C ARG A 253 1.51 -22.73 9.71
N PRO A 254 1.64 -23.97 9.22
CA PRO A 254 2.73 -24.34 8.29
C PRO A 254 2.61 -23.67 6.92
N ASP A 255 1.44 -23.17 6.55
CA ASP A 255 1.18 -22.40 5.33
C ASP A 255 1.32 -20.89 5.54
N TYR A 256 1.94 -20.44 6.64
CA TYR A 256 2.19 -19.01 6.87
C TYR A 256 3.39 -18.52 6.06
N ALA A 257 3.20 -17.44 5.30
CA ALA A 257 4.29 -16.70 4.69
C ALA A 257 3.98 -15.19 4.75
N GLU A 258 4.93 -14.43 5.26
CA GLU A 258 4.92 -12.99 5.18
C GLU A 258 5.42 -12.56 3.79
N LEU A 259 4.83 -11.49 3.22
CA LEU A 259 5.30 -10.97 1.95
C LEU A 259 6.73 -10.45 2.14
N ASP A 260 7.67 -10.91 1.31
CA ASP A 260 8.97 -10.27 1.15
C ASP A 260 8.84 -9.10 0.15
N PRO A 261 8.82 -7.84 0.63
CA PRO A 261 8.60 -6.69 -0.23
C PRO A 261 9.77 -6.40 -1.19
N SER A 262 10.93 -7.06 -0.99
CA SER A 262 12.11 -6.93 -1.86
C SER A 262 12.03 -7.78 -3.13
N ARG A 263 11.17 -8.79 -3.14
CA ARG A 263 10.95 -9.71 -4.26
C ARG A 263 9.69 -9.32 -5.02
N PRO A 264 9.56 -9.64 -6.31
CA PRO A 264 8.40 -9.27 -7.10
C PRO A 264 7.10 -9.81 -6.54
N TYR A 265 6.11 -8.95 -6.51
CA TYR A 265 4.75 -9.33 -6.19
C TYR A 265 3.75 -8.42 -6.90
N VAL A 266 2.54 -8.93 -7.09
CA VAL A 266 1.40 -8.15 -7.57
C VAL A 266 0.32 -8.21 -6.50
N VAL A 267 -0.25 -7.05 -6.16
CA VAL A 267 -1.35 -6.96 -5.20
C VAL A 267 -2.65 -6.73 -5.95
N PHE A 268 -3.62 -7.60 -5.72
CA PHE A 268 -5.00 -7.42 -6.17
C PHE A 268 -5.86 -7.05 -4.97
N GLU A 269 -6.10 -5.76 -4.80
CA GLU A 269 -6.97 -5.22 -3.75
C GLU A 269 -8.44 -5.37 -4.12
N PRO A 270 -9.34 -5.73 -3.19
CA PRO A 270 -10.77 -5.82 -3.47
C PRO A 270 -11.34 -4.46 -3.86
N ARG A 271 -12.08 -4.43 -4.97
CA ARG A 271 -12.84 -3.25 -5.40
C ARG A 271 -14.14 -3.20 -4.60
N SER A 272 -14.44 -2.05 -4.00
CA SER A 272 -15.74 -1.80 -3.38
C SER A 272 -16.85 -2.00 -4.43
N ARG A 273 -17.83 -2.85 -4.13
CA ARG A 273 -19.07 -2.98 -4.91
C ARG A 273 -20.01 -1.84 -4.59
#